data_AF-A0AAD9QNM9-F1
#
_entry.id   AF-A0AAD9QNM9-F1
#
_cell.length_a   1.000
_cell.length_b   1.000
_cell.length_c   1.000
_cell.angle_alpha   90.00
_cell.angle_beta   90.00
_cell.angle_gamma   90.00
#
_symmetry.space_group_name_H-M   'P 1'
#
loop_
_entity.id
_entity.type
_entity.pdbx_description
1 polymer ?
#
loop_
_entity_poly.entity_id
_entity_poly.type
_entity_poly.pdbx_seq_one_letter_code
_entity_poly.pdbx_strand_id
1 'polypeptide(L)'
;MMKLRLGSTNADLAQRFAVSATTVTNIFTIWVKLLASELGCLIYNPSYEVFRKTLPKKFHKPGLIETPSDPALKAATWSDYKHHHTAKILLSITPNGAFNFVSKAWGGRTSDVHVTRESVFYDILEQHDEVMADRGFTIAEDLLLQHAKLHIPPGK
;
A
#
# COMPACT_ATOMS: atom_id res chain seq x y z
N MET A 1 13.94 9.52 -13.97
CA MET A 1 12.56 9.41 -13.41
C MET A 1 11.47 9.03 -14.42
N MET A 2 11.80 8.60 -15.65
CA MET A 2 10.78 8.26 -16.67
C MET A 2 9.98 7.01 -16.31
N LYS A 3 10.63 6.00 -15.72
CA LYS A 3 9.97 4.75 -15.34
C LYS A 3 8.83 4.94 -14.32
N LEU A 4 9.07 5.71 -13.25
CA LEU A 4 8.04 5.98 -12.22
C LEU A 4 6.95 6.93 -12.72
N ARG A 5 7.33 7.97 -13.48
CA ARG A 5 6.39 9.02 -13.90
C ARG A 5 5.56 8.65 -15.13
N LEU A 6 6.13 7.87 -16.05
CA LEU A 6 5.55 7.59 -17.37
C LEU A 6 5.26 6.10 -17.59
N GLY A 7 5.69 5.22 -16.69
CA GLY A 7 5.49 3.77 -16.86
C GLY A 7 6.36 3.14 -17.97
N SER A 8 7.45 3.79 -18.39
CA SER A 8 8.35 3.26 -19.44
C SER A 8 8.91 1.88 -19.10
N THR A 9 9.00 1.00 -20.10
CA THR A 9 9.57 -0.35 -19.94
C THR A 9 11.10 -0.30 -19.80
N ASN A 10 11.69 -1.36 -19.25
CA ASN A 10 13.16 -1.47 -19.17
C ASN A 10 13.81 -1.47 -20.57
N ALA A 11 13.17 -2.08 -21.56
CA ALA A 11 13.67 -2.12 -22.93
C ALA A 11 13.66 -0.73 -23.59
N ASP A 12 12.57 0.03 -23.43
CA ASP A 12 12.48 1.41 -23.92
C ASP A 12 13.59 2.30 -23.33
N LEU A 13 13.81 2.21 -22.01
CA LEU A 13 14.84 2.99 -21.33
C LEU A 13 16.25 2.55 -21.73
N ALA A 14 16.48 1.24 -21.88
CA ALA A 14 17.76 0.70 -22.33
C ALA A 14 18.14 1.26 -23.71
N GLN A 15 17.18 1.27 -24.64
CA GLN A 15 17.36 1.84 -25.97
C GLN A 15 17.61 3.36 -25.92
N ARG A 16 16.81 4.12 -25.15
CA ARG A 16 16.95 5.59 -25.05
C ARG A 16 18.29 6.03 -24.48
N PHE A 17 18.80 5.30 -23.50
CA PHE A 17 20.05 5.66 -22.81
C PHE A 17 21.27 4.90 -23.33
N ALA A 18 21.12 4.09 -24.38
CA ALA A 18 22.19 3.27 -24.94
C ALA A 18 22.93 2.41 -23.89
N VAL A 19 22.18 1.82 -22.97
CA VAL A 19 22.69 0.92 -21.92
C VAL A 19 21.96 -0.42 -21.95
N SER A 20 22.46 -1.42 -21.23
CA SER A 20 21.76 -2.71 -21.10
C SER A 20 20.48 -2.58 -20.25
N ALA A 21 19.48 -3.44 -20.50
CA ALA A 21 18.28 -3.54 -19.67
C ALA A 21 18.59 -3.93 -18.21
N THR A 22 19.67 -4.67 -18.00
CA THR A 22 20.21 -5.00 -16.66
C THR A 22 20.68 -3.74 -15.96
N THR A 23 21.43 -2.86 -16.65
CA THR A 23 21.87 -1.57 -16.11
C THR A 23 20.67 -0.71 -15.68
N VAL A 24 19.63 -0.63 -16.51
CA VAL A 24 18.39 0.08 -16.17
C VAL A 24 17.74 -0.49 -14.92
N THR A 25 17.66 -1.82 -14.82
CA THR A 25 17.08 -2.51 -13.66
C THR A 25 17.85 -2.21 -12.38
N ASN A 26 19.19 -2.28 -12.43
CA ASN A 26 20.05 -2.00 -11.28
C ASN A 26 19.91 -0.56 -10.80
N ILE A 27 20.03 0.40 -11.72
CA ILE A 27 19.87 1.84 -11.41
C ILE A 27 18.48 2.08 -10.81
N PHE A 28 17.42 1.58 -11.46
CA PHE A 28 16.07 1.76 -10.97
C PHE A 28 15.86 1.20 -9.57
N THR A 29 16.38 0.00 -9.30
CA THR A 29 16.23 -0.67 -8.00
C THR A 29 16.95 0.09 -6.89
N ILE A 30 18.16 0.60 -7.15
CA ILE A 30 18.92 1.41 -6.20
C ILE A 30 18.14 2.69 -5.88
N TRP A 31 17.68 3.41 -6.90
CA TRP A 31 16.96 4.67 -6.70
C TRP A 31 15.60 4.47 -6.00
N VAL A 32 14.87 3.38 -6.28
CA VAL A 32 13.63 3.08 -5.57
C VAL A 32 13.90 2.83 -4.08
N LYS A 33 14.96 2.09 -3.73
CA LYS A 33 15.35 1.88 -2.33
C LYS A 33 15.75 3.18 -1.63
N LEU A 34 16.55 4.01 -2.31
CA LEU A 34 16.98 5.30 -1.78
C LEU A 34 15.79 6.26 -1.58
N LEU A 35 14.92 6.38 -2.58
CA LEU A 35 13.70 7.18 -2.47
C LEU A 35 12.79 6.68 -1.35
N ALA A 36 12.64 5.36 -1.18
CA ALA A 36 11.85 4.81 -0.08
C ALA A 36 12.43 5.18 1.30
N SER A 37 13.76 5.20 1.43
CA SER A 37 14.45 5.62 2.66
C SER A 37 14.24 7.11 2.93
N GLU A 38 14.48 7.97 1.93
CA GLU A 38 14.44 9.42 2.11
C GLU A 38 13.00 9.96 2.26
N LEU A 39 12.05 9.39 1.52
CA LEU A 39 10.65 9.84 1.54
C LEU A 39 9.84 9.19 2.66
N GLY A 40 10.43 8.29 3.46
CA GLY A 40 9.76 7.69 4.61
C GLY A 40 9.25 8.72 5.63
N CYS A 41 9.95 9.86 5.77
CA CYS A 41 9.53 10.97 6.63
C CYS A 41 8.24 11.67 6.16
N LEU A 42 7.82 11.48 4.90
CA LEU A 42 6.57 12.01 4.37
C LEU A 42 5.35 11.15 4.76
N ILE A 43 5.58 9.94 5.29
CA ILE A 43 4.52 9.12 5.88
C ILE A 43 4.34 9.62 7.31
N TYR A 44 3.49 10.63 7.48
CA TYR A 44 3.21 11.25 8.78
C TYR A 44 1.71 11.30 9.02
N ASN A 45 1.31 11.21 10.29
CA ASN A 45 -0.08 11.41 10.69
C ASN A 45 -0.30 12.92 10.96
N PRO A 46 -1.06 13.65 10.13
CA PRO A 46 -1.33 15.07 10.33
C PRO A 46 -2.29 15.29 11.51
N SER A 47 -2.16 16.43 12.19
CA SER A 47 -3.09 16.81 13.25
C SER A 47 -4.52 17.03 12.73
N TYR A 48 -5.49 16.90 13.64
CA TYR A 48 -6.92 17.06 13.35
C TYR A 48 -7.28 18.37 12.62
N GLU A 49 -6.57 19.47 12.90
CA GLU A 49 -6.81 20.76 12.25
C GLU A 49 -6.38 20.78 10.77
N VAL A 50 -5.26 20.13 10.46
CA VAL A 50 -4.73 20.01 9.09
C VAL A 50 -5.63 19.07 8.29
N PHE A 51 -6.08 17.99 8.92
CA PHE A 51 -7.05 17.03 8.39
C PHE A 51 -8.30 17.73 7.84
N ARG A 52 -8.95 18.60 8.62
CA ARG A 52 -10.23 19.23 8.21
C ARG A 52 -10.10 20.12 6.97
N LYS A 53 -8.93 20.67 6.72
CA LYS A 53 -8.71 21.66 5.64
C LYS A 53 -8.42 21.03 4.28
N THR A 54 -8.08 19.74 4.22
CA THR A 54 -7.34 19.21 3.06
C THR A 54 -7.98 18.02 2.33
N LEU A 55 -9.21 17.61 2.64
CA LEU A 55 -9.92 16.42 2.16
C LEU A 55 -10.24 16.36 0.62
N PRO A 56 -9.59 15.56 -0.26
CA PRO A 56 -9.96 15.43 -1.67
C PRO A 56 -10.96 14.29 -1.95
N LYS A 57 -11.34 14.15 -3.23
CA LYS A 57 -12.59 13.48 -3.62
C LYS A 57 -12.49 12.03 -4.16
N LYS A 58 -11.35 11.46 -4.64
CA LYS A 58 -11.28 10.06 -5.18
C LYS A 58 -9.86 9.47 -5.31
N PHE A 59 -9.71 8.12 -5.23
CA PHE A 59 -8.49 7.33 -5.59
C PHE A 59 -8.79 5.94 -6.23
N HIS A 60 -7.80 5.30 -6.87
CA HIS A 60 -7.91 4.08 -7.72
C HIS A 60 -6.87 2.96 -7.40
N LYS A 61 -7.09 1.77 -7.99
CA LYS A 61 -6.67 0.37 -7.65
C LYS A 61 -5.15 0.04 -7.47
N PRO A 62 -4.80 -1.03 -6.70
CA PRO A 62 -3.43 -1.56 -6.51
C PRO A 62 -3.00 -2.64 -7.54
N GLY A 63 -1.68 -2.93 -7.60
CA GLY A 63 -0.98 -3.72 -8.64
C GLY A 63 -0.71 -5.22 -8.38
N LEU A 64 -0.12 -5.90 -9.37
CA LEU A 64 0.18 -7.35 -9.46
C LEU A 64 1.69 -7.64 -9.28
N ILE A 65 2.09 -8.84 -8.83
CA ILE A 65 3.51 -9.26 -8.73
C ILE A 65 3.86 -10.39 -9.71
N GLU A 66 5.16 -10.58 -9.98
CA GLU A 66 5.68 -11.69 -10.79
C GLU A 66 5.52 -13.04 -10.07
N THR A 67 5.22 -14.10 -10.82
CA THR A 67 5.00 -15.45 -10.28
C THR A 67 6.26 -15.99 -9.59
N PRO A 68 6.22 -16.28 -8.28
CA PRO A 68 7.37 -16.86 -7.57
C PRO A 68 7.73 -18.23 -8.15
N SER A 69 9.00 -18.62 -8.16
CA SER A 69 9.42 -19.97 -8.59
C SER A 69 9.16 -21.03 -7.51
N ASP A 70 9.29 -20.63 -6.24
CA ASP A 70 9.12 -21.48 -5.06
C ASP A 70 7.64 -21.88 -4.84
N PRO A 71 7.33 -23.18 -4.66
CA PRO A 71 5.96 -23.66 -4.48
C PRO A 71 5.23 -23.10 -3.24
N ALA A 72 5.94 -22.95 -2.12
CA ALA A 72 5.36 -22.40 -0.89
C ALA A 72 5.03 -20.90 -1.08
N LEU A 73 5.92 -20.15 -1.73
CA LEU A 73 5.66 -18.74 -2.08
C LEU A 73 4.54 -18.61 -3.11
N LYS A 74 4.43 -19.50 -4.09
CA LYS A 74 3.30 -19.54 -5.02
C LYS A 74 1.97 -19.69 -4.27
N ALA A 75 1.89 -20.65 -3.35
CA ALA A 75 0.68 -20.89 -2.57
C ALA A 75 0.32 -19.71 -1.66
N ALA A 76 1.31 -19.07 -1.04
CA ALA A 76 1.11 -17.93 -0.14
C ALA A 76 0.73 -16.63 -0.87
N THR A 77 1.20 -16.46 -2.11
CA THR A 77 0.95 -15.25 -2.91
C THR A 77 -0.27 -15.35 -3.81
N TRP A 78 -0.80 -16.56 -4.04
CA TRP A 78 -2.00 -16.74 -4.86
C TRP A 78 -3.22 -16.08 -4.23
N SER A 79 -3.86 -15.17 -4.97
CA SER A 79 -5.12 -14.56 -4.58
C SER A 79 -6.24 -15.10 -5.47
N ASP A 80 -7.15 -15.89 -4.89
CA ASP A 80 -8.31 -16.42 -5.61
C ASP A 80 -9.18 -15.29 -6.17
N TYR A 81 -9.29 -14.17 -5.46
CA TYR A 81 -10.03 -12.99 -5.91
C TYR A 81 -9.44 -12.33 -7.16
N LYS A 82 -8.11 -12.38 -7.34
CA LYS A 82 -7.42 -11.76 -8.49
C LYS A 82 -7.02 -12.77 -9.55
N HIS A 83 -7.14 -14.06 -9.28
CA HIS A 83 -6.64 -15.16 -10.10
C HIS A 83 -5.16 -14.99 -10.53
N HIS A 84 -4.36 -14.36 -9.66
CA HIS A 84 -2.96 -14.05 -9.89
C HIS A 84 -2.17 -14.10 -8.58
N HIS A 85 -0.84 -14.19 -8.69
CA HIS A 85 0.06 -13.97 -7.56
C HIS A 85 0.09 -12.47 -7.22
N THR A 86 -0.22 -12.16 -5.97
CA THR A 86 -0.23 -10.79 -5.45
C THR A 86 0.57 -10.71 -4.15
N ALA A 87 1.06 -9.51 -3.86
CA ALA A 87 1.46 -9.12 -2.51
C ALA A 87 0.38 -8.18 -1.97
N LYS A 88 0.19 -8.22 -0.66
CA LYS A 88 -0.77 -7.37 0.05
C LYS A 88 0.00 -6.42 0.98
N ILE A 89 -0.37 -5.15 0.96
CA ILE A 89 0.16 -4.12 1.84
C ILE A 89 -1.05 -3.36 2.38
N LEU A 90 -1.11 -3.17 3.69
CA LEU A 90 -2.09 -2.28 4.31
C LEU A 90 -1.55 -0.86 4.23
N LEU A 91 -2.35 0.01 3.62
CA LEU A 91 -2.09 1.43 3.51
C LEU A 91 -3.21 2.16 4.23
N SER A 92 -2.85 3.08 5.13
CA SER A 92 -3.79 4.09 5.61
C SER A 92 -3.49 5.39 4.91
N ILE A 93 -4.57 6.03 4.45
CA ILE A 93 -4.53 7.31 3.79
C ILE A 93 -5.46 8.20 4.59
N THR A 94 -4.92 9.32 5.06
CA THR A 94 -5.73 10.37 5.67
C THR A 94 -6.74 10.87 4.63
N PRO A 95 -7.88 11.41 5.05
CA PRO A 95 -8.87 11.89 4.10
C PRO A 95 -8.37 12.98 3.16
N ASN A 96 -7.21 13.60 3.41
CA ASN A 96 -6.54 14.54 2.54
C ASN A 96 -5.69 13.92 1.40
N GLY A 97 -5.58 12.59 1.36
CA GLY A 97 -4.80 11.86 0.37
C GLY A 97 -3.34 11.60 0.76
N ALA A 98 -2.87 12.08 1.92
CA ALA A 98 -1.56 11.76 2.45
C ALA A 98 -1.54 10.38 3.11
N PHE A 99 -0.50 9.60 2.83
CA PHE A 99 -0.23 8.35 3.54
C PHE A 99 0.19 8.65 4.98
N ASN A 100 -0.50 8.06 5.95
CA ASN A 100 -0.09 8.11 7.36
C ASN A 100 0.34 6.74 7.90
N PHE A 101 0.17 5.67 7.12
CA PHE A 101 0.63 4.32 7.49
C PHE A 101 0.93 3.46 6.26
N VAL A 102 1.97 2.64 6.36
CA VAL A 102 2.32 1.59 5.40
C VAL A 102 2.81 0.36 6.16
N SER A 103 2.14 -0.78 6.00
CA SER A 103 2.58 -2.04 6.62
C SER A 103 3.76 -2.68 5.87
N LYS A 104 4.38 -3.70 6.49
CA LYS A 104 5.17 -4.69 5.73
C LYS A 104 4.29 -5.37 4.67
N ALA A 105 4.93 -5.91 3.64
CA ALA A 105 4.26 -6.70 2.61
C ALA A 105 3.94 -8.11 3.11
N TRP A 106 2.77 -8.61 2.72
CA TRP A 106 2.25 -9.94 3.02
C TRP A 106 1.94 -10.70 1.73
N GLY A 107 1.81 -12.02 1.82
CA GLY A 107 1.33 -12.82 0.70
C GLY A 107 -0.12 -12.44 0.33
N GLY A 108 -0.44 -12.47 -0.97
CA GLY A 108 -1.77 -12.13 -1.49
C GLY A 108 -2.92 -12.92 -0.88
N ARG A 109 -2.66 -14.12 -0.35
CA ARG A 109 -3.64 -14.99 0.31
C ARG A 109 -3.97 -14.58 1.74
N THR A 110 -3.11 -13.80 2.39
CA THR A 110 -3.29 -13.38 3.80
C THR A 110 -4.56 -12.55 3.92
N SER A 111 -5.40 -12.80 4.94
CA SER A 111 -6.66 -12.07 5.13
C SER A 111 -6.41 -10.61 5.53
N ASP A 112 -7.31 -9.70 5.13
CA ASP A 112 -7.19 -8.28 5.44
C ASP A 112 -7.18 -8.01 6.96
N VAL A 113 -8.00 -8.75 7.71
CA VAL A 113 -8.06 -8.71 9.17
C VAL A 113 -6.73 -9.12 9.80
N HIS A 114 -6.13 -10.22 9.33
CA HIS A 114 -4.84 -10.69 9.85
C HIS A 114 -3.73 -9.70 9.53
N VAL A 115 -3.67 -9.16 8.30
CA VAL A 115 -2.71 -8.11 7.95
C VAL A 115 -2.86 -6.90 8.85
N THR A 116 -4.09 -6.49 9.19
CA THR A 116 -4.34 -5.34 10.06
C THR A 116 -3.88 -5.59 11.49
N ARG A 117 -4.23 -6.74 12.08
CA ARG A 117 -3.86 -7.16 13.45
C ARG A 117 -2.38 -7.37 13.68
N GLU A 118 -1.71 -7.99 12.72
CA GLU A 118 -0.26 -8.23 12.80
C GLU A 118 0.56 -7.03 12.33
N SER A 119 -0.11 -5.93 11.94
CA SER A 119 0.55 -4.67 11.66
C SER A 119 0.45 -3.74 12.85
N VAL A 120 1.38 -2.77 12.92
CA VAL A 120 1.35 -1.68 13.91
C VAL A 120 0.35 -0.58 13.53
N PHE A 121 -0.74 -0.93 12.85
CA PHE A 121 -1.76 0.02 12.41
C PHE A 121 -2.53 0.61 13.58
N TYR A 122 -2.88 -0.20 14.59
CA TYR A 122 -3.65 0.29 15.72
C TYR A 122 -2.86 1.29 16.59
N ASP A 123 -1.52 1.21 16.57
CA ASP A 123 -0.63 2.09 17.33
C ASP A 123 -0.64 3.54 16.83
N ILE A 124 -1.13 3.78 15.61
CA ILE A 124 -1.22 5.13 15.02
C ILE A 124 -2.58 5.80 15.21
N LEU A 125 -3.55 5.11 15.81
CA LEU A 125 -4.90 5.63 16.02
C LEU A 125 -4.96 6.51 17.27
N GLU A 126 -5.73 7.58 17.19
CA GLU A 126 -6.08 8.42 18.32
C GLU A 126 -7.53 8.16 18.78
N GLN A 127 -7.83 8.52 20.03
CA GLN A 127 -9.20 8.41 20.54
C GLN A 127 -10.15 9.21 19.66
N HIS A 128 -11.29 8.60 19.34
CA HIS A 128 -12.34 9.16 18.47
C HIS A 128 -12.00 9.23 16.97
N ASP A 129 -10.93 8.59 16.52
CA ASP A 129 -10.66 8.44 15.10
C ASP A 129 -11.77 7.69 14.36
N GLU A 130 -12.03 8.11 13.12
CA GLU A 130 -12.96 7.46 12.20
C GLU A 130 -12.19 6.78 11.07
N VAL A 131 -12.25 5.46 11.02
CA VAL A 131 -11.58 4.64 10.01
C VAL A 131 -12.60 4.21 8.97
N MET A 132 -12.31 4.46 7.69
CA MET A 132 -13.12 3.97 6.57
C MET A 132 -12.42 2.79 5.89
N ALA A 133 -13.14 1.68 5.68
CA ALA A 133 -12.58 0.49 5.02
C ALA A 133 -13.60 -0.19 4.09
N ASP A 134 -13.08 -1.01 3.18
CA ASP A 134 -13.88 -1.79 2.24
C ASP A 134 -14.74 -2.84 2.95
N ARG A 135 -15.85 -3.21 2.30
CA ARG A 135 -16.70 -4.33 2.71
C ARG A 135 -15.86 -5.62 2.76
N GLY A 136 -15.67 -6.15 3.96
CA GLY A 136 -14.82 -7.33 4.22
C GLY A 136 -13.79 -7.11 5.33
N PHE A 137 -13.50 -5.85 5.69
CA PHE A 137 -12.67 -5.52 6.86
C PHE A 137 -13.49 -5.64 8.14
N THR A 138 -13.56 -6.84 8.73
CA THR A 138 -14.25 -7.09 10.01
C THR A 138 -13.36 -6.73 11.20
N ILE A 139 -13.02 -5.44 11.33
CA ILE A 139 -12.11 -4.91 12.37
C ILE A 139 -12.82 -3.96 13.35
N ALA A 140 -14.15 -3.97 13.38
CA ALA A 140 -14.94 -3.03 14.20
C ALA A 140 -14.66 -3.18 15.71
N GLU A 141 -14.56 -4.43 16.19
CA GLU A 141 -14.22 -4.71 17.59
C GLU A 141 -12.80 -4.25 17.94
N ASP A 142 -11.84 -4.51 17.03
CA ASP A 142 -10.45 -4.11 17.21
C ASP A 142 -10.32 -2.57 17.31
N LEU A 143 -11.09 -1.83 16.50
CA LEU A 143 -11.13 -0.37 16.53
C LEU A 143 -11.84 0.17 17.77
N LEU A 144 -12.90 -0.50 18.24
CA LEU A 144 -13.61 -0.12 19.45
C LEU A 144 -12.71 -0.17 20.70
N LEU A 145 -11.80 -1.15 20.76
CA LEU A 145 -10.78 -1.23 21.82
C LEU A 145 -9.83 -0.02 21.84
N GLN A 146 -9.67 0.66 20.69
CA GLN A 146 -8.87 1.89 20.55
C GLN A 146 -9.72 3.16 20.65
N HIS A 147 -10.99 3.06 21.04
CA HIS A 147 -11.95 4.18 21.03
C HIS A 147 -12.13 4.83 19.64
N ALA A 148 -11.87 4.07 18.57
CA ALA A 148 -12.07 4.47 17.19
C ALA A 148 -13.33 3.82 16.60
N LYS A 149 -13.83 4.37 15.49
CA LYS A 149 -15.06 3.92 14.83
C LYS A 149 -14.82 3.47 13.40
N LEU A 150 -15.40 2.34 13.03
CA LEU A 150 -15.39 1.84 11.65
C LEU A 150 -16.56 2.40 10.84
N HIS A 151 -16.26 2.87 9.63
CA HIS A 151 -17.21 3.30 8.62
C HIS A 151 -17.05 2.42 7.38
N ILE A 152 -18.10 1.69 7.01
CA ILE A 152 -18.16 0.92 5.77
C ILE A 152 -19.05 1.68 4.79
N PRO A 153 -18.52 2.18 3.65
CA PRO A 153 -19.33 2.89 2.68
C PRO A 153 -20.48 2.01 2.14
N PRO A 154 -21.64 2.60 1.82
CA PRO A 154 -22.66 1.90 1.07
C PRO A 154 -22.05 1.47 -0.27
N GLY A 155 -22.20 0.19 -0.60
CA GLY A 155 -21.80 -0.35 -1.88
C GLY A 155 -22.68 0.24 -2.97
N LYS A 156 -22.11 0.31 -4.18
CA LYS A 156 -22.88 0.64 -5.37
C LYS A 156 -23.95 -0.41 -5.66
#